data_AF-A0A816D5X7-F1
#
_entry.id   AF-A0A816D5X7-F1
#
_cell.length_a   1.000
_cell.length_b   1.000
_cell.length_c   1.000
_cell.angle_alpha   90.00
_cell.angle_beta   90.00
_cell.angle_gamma   90.00
#
_symmetry.space_group_name_H-M   'P 1'
#
loop_
_entity.id
_entity.type
_entity.pdbx_description
1 polymer ?
#
loop_
_entity_poly.entity_id
_entity_poly.type
_entity_poly.pdbx_seq_one_letter_code
_entity_poly.pdbx_strand_id
1 'polypeptide(L)'
;MVQLMPFISLFVYSVIPIIALSILCRLIWHTLRQLPVTYLHGGNRSHDQVTCMTIAQMIVVIITSFPSAVYSVYTISTRTIIKSLWRLAVETLANTVAVLIDFLTHAIMFYVYLIASKGFYQNVKTMFHAGFQRIARLCPQLFVNAQVIIPLV
;
A
#
# COMPACT_ATOMS: atom_id res chain seq x y z
N MET A 1 -14.50 24.57 19.81
CA MET A 1 -14.22 23.96 18.49
C MET A 1 -12.87 23.25 18.40
N VAL A 2 -11.77 23.81 18.92
CA VAL A 2 -10.41 23.22 18.82
C VAL A 2 -10.30 21.79 19.40
N GLN A 3 -11.09 21.46 20.43
CA GLN A 3 -11.05 20.14 21.07
C GLN A 3 -11.69 18.99 20.27
N LEU A 4 -12.50 19.29 19.24
CA LEU A 4 -13.22 18.27 18.46
C LEU A 4 -12.36 17.74 17.30
N MET A 5 -11.46 18.56 16.77
CA MET A 5 -10.62 18.22 15.61
C MET A 5 -9.76 16.95 15.76
N PRO A 6 -9.07 16.69 16.90
CA PRO A 6 -8.25 15.47 17.01
C PRO A 6 -9.10 14.19 17.05
N PHE A 7 -10.31 14.25 17.62
CA PHE A 7 -11.23 13.12 17.60
C PHE A 7 -11.77 12.84 16.21
N ILE A 8 -12.20 13.89 15.49
CA ILE A 8 -12.66 13.74 14.11
C ILE A 8 -11.54 13.17 13.24
N SER A 9 -10.31 13.66 13.40
CA SER A 9 -9.15 13.15 12.67
C SER A 9 -8.91 11.66 12.93
N LEU A 10 -8.97 11.22 14.18
CA LEU A 10 -8.81 9.79 14.53
C LEU A 10 -9.90 8.92 13.88
N PHE A 11 -11.16 9.35 13.91
CA PHE A 11 -12.24 8.56 13.32
C PHE A 11 -12.18 8.54 11.79
N VAL A 12 -11.95 9.69 11.16
CA VAL A 12 -11.94 9.85 9.70
C VAL A 12 -10.74 9.16 9.06
N TYR A 13 -9.55 9.29 9.65
CA TYR A 13 -8.31 8.78 9.04
C TYR A 13 -7.87 7.41 9.54
N SER A 14 -8.37 6.92 10.67
CA SER A 14 -7.98 5.61 11.20
C SER A 14 -9.15 4.63 11.27
N VAL A 15 -10.24 5.00 11.93
CA VAL A 15 -11.34 4.05 12.22
C VAL A 15 -12.17 3.74 10.96
N ILE A 16 -12.63 4.77 10.25
CA ILE A 16 -13.47 4.61 9.07
C ILE A 16 -12.77 3.81 7.95
N PRO A 17 -11.51 4.07 7.58
CA PRO A 17 -10.81 3.31 6.54
C PRO A 17 -10.66 1.83 6.90
N ILE A 18 -10.35 1.51 8.16
CA ILE A 18 -10.21 0.13 8.63
C ILE A 18 -11.56 -0.60 8.55
N ILE A 19 -12.64 0.05 8.99
CA ILE A 19 -13.99 -0.52 8.92
C ILE A 19 -14.41 -0.73 7.46
N ALA A 20 -14.20 0.28 6.61
CA ALA A 20 -14.53 0.20 5.18
C ALA A 20 -13.75 -0.93 4.49
N LEU A 21 -12.44 -1.03 4.72
CA LEU A 21 -11.61 -2.12 4.20
C LEU A 21 -12.07 -3.48 4.71
N SER A 22 -12.44 -3.58 5.98
CA SER A 22 -12.95 -4.82 6.58
C SER A 22 -14.26 -5.27 5.95
N ILE A 23 -15.18 -4.32 5.71
CA ILE A 23 -16.44 -4.56 5.01
C ILE A 23 -16.18 -5.01 3.58
N LEU A 24 -15.34 -4.28 2.83
CA LEU A 24 -14.98 -4.62 1.46
C LEU A 24 -14.35 -6.01 1.37
N CYS A 25 -13.44 -6.35 2.28
CA CYS A 25 -12.83 -7.68 2.30
C CYS A 25 -13.85 -8.78 2.60
N ARG A 26 -14.80 -8.54 3.51
CA ARG A 26 -15.91 -9.47 3.74
C ARG A 26 -16.80 -9.62 2.51
N LEU A 27 -17.13 -8.52 1.82
CA LEU A 27 -17.93 -8.57 0.59
C LEU A 27 -17.20 -9.36 -0.49
N ILE A 28 -15.93 -9.05 -0.74
CA ILE A 28 -15.08 -9.78 -1.69
C ILE A 28 -15.11 -11.27 -1.33
N TRP A 29 -14.79 -11.62 -0.09
CA TRP A 29 -14.80 -13.01 0.36
C TRP A 29 -16.16 -13.70 0.17
N HIS A 30 -17.26 -13.00 0.45
CA HIS A 30 -18.61 -13.53 0.28
C HIS A 30 -18.97 -13.74 -1.19
N THR A 31 -18.69 -12.76 -2.05
CA THR A 31 -18.88 -12.88 -3.50
C THR A 31 -18.06 -14.03 -4.05
N LEU A 32 -16.79 -14.12 -3.66
CA LEU A 32 -15.87 -15.19 -4.02
C LEU A 32 -16.40 -16.58 -3.62
N ARG A 33 -17.03 -16.72 -2.44
CA ARG A 33 -17.68 -17.98 -2.01
C ARG A 33 -18.94 -18.34 -2.79
N GLN A 34 -19.64 -17.36 -3.35
CA GLN A 34 -20.90 -17.58 -4.08
C GLN A 34 -20.69 -17.86 -5.57
N LEU A 35 -19.48 -17.69 -6.11
CA LEU A 35 -19.21 -18.06 -7.50
C LEU A 35 -19.40 -19.58 -7.66
N PRO A 36 -20.32 -20.04 -8.53
CA PRO A 36 -20.58 -21.44 -8.72
C PRO A 36 -19.32 -22.15 -9.23
N VAL A 37 -19.11 -23.32 -8.64
CA VAL A 37 -18.03 -24.29 -8.84
C VAL A 37 -17.72 -24.62 -10.31
N THR A 38 -18.56 -24.22 -11.26
CA THR A 38 -18.40 -24.46 -12.70
C THR A 38 -17.16 -23.80 -13.35
N TYR A 39 -16.51 -22.81 -12.69
CA TYR A 39 -15.24 -22.21 -13.15
C TYR A 39 -13.97 -22.95 -12.63
N LEU A 40 -14.11 -24.03 -11.86
CA LEU A 40 -13.02 -24.69 -11.10
C LEU A 40 -11.98 -25.46 -11.94
N HIS A 41 -12.18 -25.74 -13.22
CA HIS A 41 -11.20 -26.49 -14.01
C HIS A 41 -10.07 -25.62 -14.61
N GLY A 42 -10.13 -24.29 -14.49
CA GLY A 42 -9.06 -23.38 -14.95
C GLY A 42 -8.99 -22.01 -14.27
N GLY A 43 -10.03 -21.60 -13.51
CA GLY A 43 -10.16 -20.25 -12.92
C GLY A 43 -9.60 -20.04 -11.51
N ASN A 44 -9.29 -21.11 -10.76
CA ASN A 44 -8.88 -21.02 -9.34
C ASN A 44 -7.66 -20.12 -9.10
N ARG A 45 -6.71 -20.13 -10.04
CA ARG A 45 -5.45 -19.42 -9.87
C ARG A 45 -5.63 -17.91 -9.78
N SER A 46 -6.61 -17.35 -10.48
CA SER A 46 -6.89 -15.90 -10.42
C SER A 46 -7.61 -15.53 -9.13
N HIS A 47 -8.49 -16.40 -8.65
CA HIS A 47 -9.28 -16.19 -7.44
C HIS A 47 -8.40 -16.22 -6.17
N ASP A 48 -7.52 -17.21 -6.08
CA ASP A 48 -6.55 -17.34 -4.99
C ASP A 48 -5.55 -16.19 -5.00
N GLN A 49 -5.15 -15.71 -6.18
CA GLN A 49 -4.30 -14.53 -6.32
C GLN A 49 -4.98 -13.26 -5.80
N VAL A 50 -6.22 -12.98 -6.20
CA VAL A 50 -6.97 -11.80 -5.72
C VAL A 50 -7.16 -11.86 -4.21
N THR A 51 -7.46 -13.03 -3.67
CA THR A 51 -7.62 -13.25 -2.23
C THR A 51 -6.31 -13.00 -1.48
N CYS A 52 -5.21 -13.59 -1.95
CA CYS A 52 -3.88 -13.42 -1.35
C CYS A 52 -3.42 -11.96 -1.40
N MET A 53 -3.67 -11.26 -2.51
CA MET A 53 -3.38 -9.83 -2.66
C MET A 53 -4.18 -8.99 -1.66
N THR A 54 -5.48 -9.24 -1.55
CA THR A 54 -6.36 -8.50 -0.65
C THR A 54 -5.94 -8.69 0.82
N ILE A 55 -5.58 -9.92 1.20
CA ILE A 55 -5.06 -10.22 2.54
C ILE A 55 -3.72 -9.51 2.79
N ALA A 56 -2.79 -9.59 1.83
CA ALA A 56 -1.50 -8.92 1.97
C ALA A 56 -1.65 -7.40 2.12
N GLN A 57 -2.57 -6.79 1.37
CA GLN A 57 -2.88 -5.37 1.47
C GLN A 57 -3.48 -4.99 2.83
N MET A 58 -4.40 -5.80 3.35
CA MET A 58 -4.93 -5.59 4.70
C MET A 58 -3.81 -5.63 5.75
N ILE A 59 -2.92 -6.62 5.67
CA ILE A 59 -1.80 -6.75 6.61
C ILE A 59 -0.91 -5.50 6.54
N VAL A 60 -0.55 -5.05 5.34
CA VAL A 60 0.27 -3.84 5.15
C VAL A 60 -0.43 -2.63 5.76
N VAL A 61 -1.70 -2.40 5.42
CA VAL A 61 -2.46 -1.25 5.94
C VAL A 61 -2.55 -1.28 7.47
N ILE A 62 -2.80 -2.45 8.07
CA ILE A 62 -2.88 -2.57 9.53
C ILE A 62 -1.53 -2.22 10.18
N ILE A 63 -0.44 -2.77 9.66
CA ILE A 63 0.91 -2.55 10.21
C ILE A 63 1.31 -1.08 10.08
N THR A 64 1.04 -0.46 8.94
CA THR A 64 1.47 0.93 8.69
C THR A 64 0.59 1.95 9.40
N SER A 65 -0.72 1.68 9.54
CA SER A 65 -1.65 2.58 10.23
C SER A 65 -1.55 2.51 11.75
N PHE A 66 -1.00 1.42 12.30
CA PHE A 66 -0.96 1.18 13.74
C PHE A 66 -0.16 2.25 14.52
N PRO A 67 1.07 2.66 14.11
CA PRO A 67 1.80 3.75 14.75
C PRO A 67 1.00 5.06 14.82
N SER A 68 0.38 5.46 13.71
CA SER A 68 -0.43 6.69 13.62
C SER A 68 -1.65 6.63 14.54
N ALA A 69 -2.31 5.47 14.63
CA ALA A 69 -3.43 5.26 15.56
C ALA A 69 -3.00 5.35 17.03
N VAL A 70 -1.90 4.67 17.40
CA VAL A 70 -1.34 4.71 18.77
C VAL A 70 -0.94 6.13 19.15
N TYR A 71 -0.26 6.85 18.26
CA TYR A 71 0.12 8.25 18.49
C TYR A 71 -1.10 9.16 18.69
N SER A 72 -2.15 8.95 17.90
CA SER A 72 -3.39 9.72 18.01
C SER A 72 -4.11 9.48 19.35
N VAL A 73 -4.23 8.22 19.76
CA VAL A 73 -4.79 7.86 21.09
C VAL A 73 -3.97 8.49 22.20
N TYR A 74 -2.64 8.35 22.16
CA TYR A 74 -1.75 8.95 23.14
C TYR A 74 -1.90 10.48 23.22
N THR A 75 -1.98 11.16 22.08
CA THR A 75 -2.15 12.62 22.01
C THR A 75 -3.47 13.06 22.62
N ILE A 76 -4.55 12.32 22.35
CA ILE A 76 -5.88 12.56 22.94
C ILE A 76 -5.84 12.35 24.46
N SER A 77 -5.25 11.25 24.93
CA SER A 77 -5.17 10.91 26.35
C SER A 77 -4.31 11.88 27.16
N THR A 78 -3.27 12.46 26.55
CA THR A 78 -2.32 13.36 27.22
C THR A 78 -2.59 14.84 26.99
N ARG A 79 -3.72 15.20 26.34
CA ARG A 79 -4.01 16.57 25.93
C ARG A 79 -4.16 17.59 27.06
N THR A 80 -4.56 17.14 28.25
CA THR A 80 -4.76 18.01 29.43
C THR A 80 -3.51 18.16 30.28
N ILE A 81 -2.45 17.41 29.96
CA ILE A 81 -1.19 17.40 30.70
C ILE A 81 -0.30 18.48 30.11
N ILE A 82 0.24 19.36 30.97
CA ILE A 82 1.26 20.33 30.55
C ILE A 82 2.55 19.55 30.22
N LYS A 83 3.02 19.67 28.98
CA LYS A 83 4.18 18.94 28.47
C LYS A 83 5.42 19.83 28.51
N SER A 84 6.56 19.25 28.87
CA SER A 84 7.85 19.94 28.74
C SER A 84 8.25 20.09 27.26
N LEU A 85 9.09 21.09 26.96
CA LEU A 85 9.64 21.32 25.62
C LEU A 85 10.32 20.07 25.05
N TRP A 86 11.08 19.35 25.87
CA TRP A 86 11.74 18.11 25.47
C TRP A 86 10.74 17.03 25.06
N ARG A 87 9.68 16.84 25.86
CA ARG A 87 8.62 15.85 25.54
C ARG A 87 7.91 16.20 24.25
N LEU A 88 7.62 17.48 24.02
CA LEU A 88 6.99 17.94 22.78
C LEU A 88 7.86 17.68 21.54
N ALA A 89 9.18 17.88 21.66
CA ALA A 89 10.12 17.58 20.58
C ALA A 89 10.13 16.08 20.22
N VAL A 90 10.17 15.21 21.22
CA VAL A 90 10.10 13.75 21.02
C VAL A 90 8.78 13.32 20.39
N GLU A 91 7.66 13.87 20.84
CA GLU A 91 6.33 13.59 20.26
C GLU A 91 6.26 14.02 18.79
N THR A 92 6.82 15.18 18.46
CA THR A 92 6.86 15.68 17.07
C THR A 92 7.73 14.79 16.19
N LEU A 93 8.87 14.32 16.69
CA LEU A 93 9.71 13.35 15.98
C LEU A 93 8.98 12.04 15.75
N ALA A 94 8.33 11.49 16.78
CA ALA A 94 7.54 10.26 16.68
C ALA A 94 6.41 10.38 15.65
N ASN A 95 5.70 11.51 15.63
CA ASN A 95 4.70 11.79 14.61
C ASN A 95 5.29 11.84 13.20
N THR A 96 6.45 12.47 13.03
CA THR A 96 7.14 12.56 11.74
C THR A 96 7.52 11.16 11.23
N VAL A 97 8.01 10.30 12.13
CA VAL A 97 8.32 8.90 11.80
C VAL A 97 7.05 8.12 11.41
N ALA A 98 5.94 8.30 12.14
CA ALA A 98 4.67 7.66 11.79
C ALA A 98 4.18 8.09 10.39
N VAL A 99 4.25 9.38 10.07
CA VAL A 99 3.90 9.91 8.74
C VAL A 99 4.81 9.35 7.64
N LEU A 100 6.10 9.20 7.89
CA LEU A 100 7.02 8.58 6.93
C LEU A 100 6.68 7.10 6.67
N ILE A 101 6.28 6.36 7.71
CA ILE A 101 5.80 4.98 7.57
C ILE A 101 4.53 4.94 6.72
N ASP A 102 3.59 5.87 6.94
CA ASP A 102 2.37 5.96 6.14
C ASP A 102 2.68 6.16 4.65
N PHE A 103 3.62 7.03 4.29
CA PHE A 103 4.05 7.17 2.89
C PHE A 103 4.70 5.91 2.34
N LEU A 104 5.48 5.19 3.15
CA LEU A 104 6.11 3.94 2.74
C LEU A 104 5.08 2.86 2.38
N THR A 105 3.88 2.91 2.97
CA THR A 105 2.75 2.04 2.60
C THR A 105 2.51 2.03 1.10
N HIS A 106 2.50 3.19 0.44
CA HIS A 106 2.22 3.27 -1.00
C HIS A 106 3.29 2.55 -1.83
N ALA A 107 4.56 2.69 -1.44
CA ALA A 107 5.66 1.97 -2.08
C ALA A 107 5.54 0.46 -1.84
N ILE A 108 5.30 0.03 -0.59
CA ILE A 108 5.14 -1.39 -0.23
C ILE A 108 3.98 -2.00 -1.00
N MET A 109 2.84 -1.32 -1.10
CA MET A 109 1.67 -1.79 -1.84
C MET A 109 2.02 -2.10 -3.29
N PHE A 110 2.77 -1.20 -3.96
CA PHE A 110 3.25 -1.46 -5.32
C PHE A 110 4.07 -2.75 -5.42
N TYR A 111 5.01 -2.97 -4.49
CA TYR A 111 5.80 -4.20 -4.47
C TYR A 111 4.97 -5.44 -4.17
N VAL A 112 3.98 -5.34 -3.26
CA VAL A 112 3.02 -6.42 -2.99
C VAL A 112 2.26 -6.76 -4.27
N TYR A 113 1.80 -5.78 -5.05
CA TYR A 113 1.14 -6.04 -6.33
C TYR A 113 2.06 -6.73 -7.34
N LEU A 114 3.33 -6.32 -7.39
CA LEU A 114 4.33 -6.85 -8.31
C LEU A 114 4.72 -8.29 -7.98
N ILE A 115 4.76 -8.66 -6.70
CA ILE A 115 5.12 -10.02 -6.25
C ILE A 115 3.90 -10.95 -6.29
N ALA A 116 2.73 -10.50 -5.84
CA ALA A 116 1.57 -11.37 -5.65
C ALA A 116 0.78 -11.66 -6.95
N SER A 117 0.85 -10.79 -7.96
CA SER A 117 0.18 -11.02 -9.26
C SER A 117 1.17 -11.21 -10.39
N LYS A 118 1.23 -12.44 -10.89
CA LYS A 118 1.98 -12.77 -12.11
C LYS A 118 1.49 -11.96 -13.32
N GLY A 119 0.17 -11.70 -13.41
CA GLY A 119 -0.40 -10.91 -14.49
C GLY A 119 0.05 -9.44 -14.42
N PHE A 120 0.05 -8.85 -13.23
CA PHE A 120 0.54 -7.49 -13.03
C PHE A 120 2.03 -7.37 -13.36
N TYR A 121 2.85 -8.30 -12.89
CA TYR A 121 4.27 -8.39 -13.23
C TYR A 121 4.50 -8.46 -14.76
N GLN A 122 3.76 -9.33 -15.47
CA GLN A 122 3.87 -9.47 -16.92
C GLN A 122 3.48 -8.17 -17.65
N ASN A 123 2.42 -7.50 -17.21
CA ASN A 123 1.99 -6.22 -17.79
C ASN A 123 3.04 -5.13 -17.59
N VAL A 124 3.58 -5.00 -16.38
CA VAL A 124 4.64 -4.02 -16.05
C VAL A 124 5.88 -4.31 -16.90
N LYS A 125 6.32 -5.57 -16.98
CA LYS A 125 7.46 -5.99 -17.82
C LYS A 125 7.23 -5.62 -19.29
N THR A 126 6.04 -5.86 -19.80
CA THR A 126 5.67 -5.53 -21.19
C THR A 126 5.68 -4.02 -21.43
N MET A 127 5.16 -3.23 -20.49
CA MET A 127 5.20 -1.76 -20.58
C MET A 127 6.63 -1.22 -20.56
N PHE A 128 7.49 -1.73 -19.68
CA PHE A 128 8.91 -1.33 -19.65
C PHE A 128 9.62 -1.70 -20.94
N HIS A 129 9.39 -2.91 -21.46
CA HIS A 129 9.99 -3.34 -22.71
C HIS A 129 9.51 -2.49 -23.90
N ALA A 130 8.20 -2.22 -24.00
CA ALA A 130 7.63 -1.36 -25.04
C ALA A 130 8.10 0.10 -24.94
N GLY A 131 8.21 0.63 -23.71
CA GLY A 131 8.75 1.97 -23.45
C GLY A 131 10.21 2.08 -23.86
N PHE A 132 11.02 1.08 -23.48
CA PHE A 132 12.43 0.99 -23.87
C PHE A 132 12.59 0.91 -25.40
N GLN A 133 11.77 0.09 -26.07
CA GLN A 133 11.76 0.01 -27.54
C GLN A 133 11.33 1.32 -28.22
N ARG A 134 10.43 2.11 -27.61
CA ARG A 134 10.04 3.43 -28.14
C ARG A 134 11.16 4.45 -27.99
N ILE A 135 11.83 4.47 -26.83
CA ILE A 135 12.99 5.34 -26.59
C ILE A 135 14.14 4.97 -27.54
N ALA A 136 14.40 3.67 -27.74
CA ALA A 136 15.41 3.19 -28.67
C ALA A 136 15.13 3.61 -30.13
N ARG A 137 13.85 3.67 -30.53
CA ARG A 137 13.45 4.16 -31.87
C ARG A 137 13.59 5.67 -32.03
N LEU A 138 13.37 6.45 -30.96
CA LEU A 138 13.45 7.91 -30.99
C LEU A 138 14.89 8.43 -30.90
N CYS A 139 15.77 7.70 -30.22
CA CYS A 139 17.17 8.06 -30.03
C CYS A 139 18.12 6.93 -30.48
N PRO A 140 18.18 6.59 -31.79
CA PRO A 140 19.03 5.50 -32.27
C PRO A 140 20.53 5.73 -31.97
N GLN A 141 20.97 6.99 -31.90
CA GLN A 141 22.37 7.35 -31.62
C GLN A 141 22.85 7.02 -30.20
N LEU A 142 21.94 6.92 -29.23
CA LEU A 142 22.27 6.48 -27.86
C LEU A 142 22.47 4.96 -27.77
N PHE A 143 21.86 4.19 -28.67
CA PHE A 143 21.90 2.72 -28.65
C PHE A 143 23.09 2.10 -29.39
N VAL A 144 23.67 2.81 -30.36
CA VAL A 144 24.90 2.35 -31.05
C VAL A 144 26.08 2.22 -30.07
N ASN A 145 26.11 3.04 -29.01
CA ASN A 145 27.12 2.93 -27.95
C ASN A 145 26.74 1.98 -26.80
N ALA A 146 25.45 1.69 -26.59
CA ALA A 146 24.99 0.84 -25.48
C ALA A 146 25.04 -0.67 -25.79
N GLN A 147 25.11 -1.08 -27.06
CA GLN A 147 25.24 -2.48 -27.45
C GLN A 147 26.58 -3.13 -27.04
N VAL A 148 27.54 -2.36 -26.52
CA VAL A 148 28.83 -2.89 -26.04
C VAL A 148 28.76 -3.41 -24.59
N ILE A 149 27.69 -3.13 -23.81
CA ILE A 149 27.74 -3.31 -22.35
C ILE A 149 26.74 -4.35 -21.78
N ILE A 150 25.78 -4.88 -22.54
CA ILE A 150 24.81 -5.86 -21.99
C ILE A 150 25.02 -7.24 -22.63
N PRO A 151 25.83 -8.14 -22.05
CA PRO A 151 25.74 -9.55 -22.38
C PRO A 151 24.43 -10.09 -21.80
N LEU A 152 23.70 -10.84 -22.62
CA LEU A 152 22.55 -11.64 -22.21
C LEU A 152 22.93 -12.52 -21.01
N VAL A 153 22.23 -12.33 -19.89
CA VAL A 153 21.97 -13.36 -18.87
C VAL A 153 20.49 -13.28 -18.51
#